data_AF-A0A526QJH7-F1
#
_entry.id   AF-A0A526QJH7-F1
#
_cell.length_a   1.000
_cell.length_b   1.000
_cell.length_c   1.000
_cell.angle_alpha   90.00
_cell.angle_beta   90.00
_cell.angle_gamma   90.00
#
_symmetry.space_group_name_H-M   'P 1'
#
loop_
_entity.id
_entity.type
_entity.pdbx_description
1 polymer ?
#
loop_
_entity_poly.entity_id
_entity_poly.type
_entity_poly.pdbx_seq_one_letter_code
_entity_poly.pdbx_strand_id
1 'polypeptide(L)' 'MKIDAHQHYWQIARGDYFWMGPHVAPIVRDVFPADLAPHLQAAGIARTVVVQAAATVAETEFMLDLADKDDS' A
#
# COMPACT_ATOMS: atom_id res chain seq x y z
N MET A 1 15.50 15.49 1.79
CA MET A 1 14.22 14.76 1.83
C MET A 1 14.48 13.34 1.33
N LYS A 2 14.13 12.31 2.10
CA LYS A 2 14.23 10.91 1.66
C LYS A 2 12.86 10.41 1.24
N ILE A 3 12.80 9.69 0.12
CA ILE A 3 11.56 9.18 -0.44
C ILE A 3 11.69 7.65 -0.56
N ASP A 4 10.71 6.91 -0.06
CA ASP A 4 10.52 5.51 -0.45
C ASP A 4 9.85 5.48 -1.82
N ALA A 5 10.59 5.09 -2.84
CA ALA A 5 10.10 5.15 -4.21
C ALA A 5 9.15 4.00 -4.58
N HIS A 6 8.93 3.02 -3.68
CA HIS A 6 8.13 1.84 -4.02
C HIS A 6 7.51 1.18 -2.78
N GLN A 7 6.21 1.37 -2.60
CA GLN A 7 5.41 0.60 -1.64
C GLN A 7 4.03 0.25 -2.21
N HIS A 8 3.30 -0.64 -1.52
CA HIS A 8 1.96 -1.08 -1.90
C HIS A 8 1.02 -1.03 -0.68
N TYR A 9 -0.25 -0.69 -0.93
CA TYR A 9 -1.36 -0.89 -0.01
C TYR A 9 -2.38 -1.85 -0.62
N TRP A 10 -3.12 -2.56 0.22
CA TRP A 10 -4.16 -3.46 -0.26
C TRP A 10 -5.24 -3.69 0.78
N GLN A 11 -6.46 -3.94 0.30
CA GLN A 11 -7.62 -4.29 1.11
C GLN A 11 -8.28 -5.56 0.58
N ILE A 12 -8.23 -6.66 1.33
CA ILE A 12 -8.66 -8.00 0.89
C ILE A 12 -10.07 -7.99 0.29
N ALA A 13 -10.97 -7.20 0.88
CA ALA A 13 -12.36 -7.10 0.44
C ALA A 13 -12.53 -6.66 -1.02
N ARG A 14 -11.53 -6.05 -1.65
CA ARG A 14 -11.55 -5.71 -3.07
C ARG A 14 -11.53 -6.93 -3.99
N GLY A 15 -10.95 -8.05 -3.54
CA GLY A 15 -11.03 -9.34 -4.21
C GLY A 15 -10.30 -9.45 -5.56
N ASP A 16 -9.55 -8.42 -5.97
CA ASP A 16 -8.83 -8.35 -7.26
C ASP A 16 -7.33 -8.65 -7.16
N TYR A 17 -6.85 -9.04 -5.97
CA TYR A 17 -5.47 -9.45 -5.72
C TYR A 17 -5.25 -10.94 -6.05
N PHE A 18 -5.18 -11.29 -7.34
CA PHE A 18 -5.04 -12.69 -7.80
C PHE A 18 -3.75 -13.40 -7.33
N TRP A 19 -2.77 -12.65 -6.82
CA TRP A 19 -1.56 -13.20 -6.22
C TRP A 19 -1.74 -13.63 -4.77
N MET A 20 -2.82 -13.24 -4.08
CA MET A 20 -3.05 -13.61 -2.68
C MET A 20 -3.39 -15.09 -2.54
N GLY A 21 -2.72 -15.77 -1.60
CA GLY A 21 -2.97 -17.16 -1.27
C GLY A 21 -2.04 -17.70 -0.19
N PRO A 22 -2.09 -19.01 0.11
CA PRO A 22 -1.31 -19.61 1.20
C PRO A 22 0.20 -19.39 1.12
N HIS A 23 0.74 -19.22 -0.10
CA HIS A 23 2.16 -18.99 -0.35
C HIS A 23 2.66 -17.60 0.11
N VAL A 24 1.74 -16.66 0.36
CA VAL A 24 2.01 -15.32 0.89
C VAL A 24 1.28 -15.09 2.22
N ALA A 25 0.99 -16.16 2.97
CA ALA A 25 0.15 -16.12 4.18
C ALA A 25 0.44 -14.96 5.16
N PRO A 26 1.70 -14.56 5.44
CA PRO A 26 1.99 -13.45 6.36
C PRO A 26 1.41 -12.09 5.94
N ILE A 27 1.16 -11.89 4.63
CA ILE A 27 0.62 -10.65 4.07
C ILE A 27 -0.84 -10.77 3.61
N VAL A 28 -1.51 -11.89 3.89
CA VAL A 28 -2.95 -12.06 3.68
C VAL A 28 -3.72 -11.39 4.82
N ARG A 29 -3.61 -10.06 4.87
CA ARG A 29 -4.35 -9.13 5.74
C ARG A 29 -4.46 -7.78 5.03
N ASP A 30 -5.28 -6.87 5.50
CA ASP A 30 -5.26 -5.50 5.01
C ASP A 30 -3.95 -4.79 5.42
N VAL A 31 -3.45 -3.92 4.54
CA VAL A 31 -2.28 -3.06 4.78
C VAL A 31 -2.58 -1.65 4.29
N PHE A 32 -2.51 -0.70 5.21
CA PHE A 32 -2.86 0.71 5.02
C PHE A 32 -1.74 1.65 5.49
N PRO A 33 -1.83 2.97 5.25
CA PRO A 33 -0.81 3.94 5.67
C PRO A 33 -0.43 3.85 7.16
N ALA A 34 -1.41 3.58 8.03
CA ALA A 34 -1.17 3.42 9.47
C ALA A 34 -0.22 2.25 9.81
N ASP A 35 -0.20 1.19 9.01
CA ASP A 35 0.75 0.07 9.18
C ASP A 35 2.18 0.48 8.81
N LEU A 36 2.35 1.36 7.82
CA LEU A 36 3.66 1.76 7.30
C LEU A 36 4.28 2.91 8.11
N ALA A 37 3.46 3.80 8.67
CA ALA A 37 3.90 5.03 9.34
C ALA A 37 5.01 4.82 10.41
N PRO A 38 4.95 3.81 11.31
CA PRO A 38 6.02 3.58 12.28
C PRO A 38 7.36 3.24 11.61
N HIS A 39 7.34 2.54 10.48
CA HIS A 39 8.53 2.18 9.72
C HIS A 39 9.13 3.39 9.00
N LEU A 40 8.30 4.27 8.43
CA LEU A 40 8.76 5.53 7.81
C LEU A 40 9.47 6.41 8.85
N GLN A 41 8.90 6.55 10.04
CA GLN A 41 9.51 7.30 11.14
C GLN A 41 10.86 6.71 11.55
N ALA A 42 10.93 5.39 11.75
CA ALA A 42 12.16 4.71 12.14
C ALA A 42 13.27 4.84 11.07
N ALA A 43 12.91 4.85 9.78
CA ALA A 43 13.85 4.99 8.66
C ALA A 43 14.19 6.45 8.30
N GLY A 44 13.45 7.42 8.85
CA GLY A 44 13.56 8.84 8.48
C GLY A 44 13.16 9.10 7.02
N ILE A 45 12.14 8.39 6.53
CA ILE A 45 11.54 8.58 5.21
C ILE A 45 10.46 9.66 5.34
N ALA A 46 10.53 10.65 4.44
CA ALA A 46 9.65 11.82 4.49
C ALA A 46 8.41 11.67 3.59
N ARG A 47 8.54 10.95 2.47
CA ARG A 47 7.44 10.66 1.55
C ARG A 47 7.54 9.27 0.95
N THR A 48 6.43 8.74 0.43
CA THR A 48 6.39 7.48 -0.31
C THR A 48 5.79 7.64 -1.71
N VAL A 49 6.01 6.64 -2.55
CA VAL A 49 5.31 6.46 -3.82
C VAL A 49 4.53 5.16 -3.75
N VAL A 50 3.20 5.26 -3.76
CA VAL A 50 2.31 4.10 -3.84
C VAL A 50 2.29 3.56 -5.27
N VAL A 51 2.47 2.24 -5.41
CA VAL A 51 2.50 1.52 -6.68
C VAL A 51 1.40 0.47 -6.68
N GLN A 52 0.77 0.22 -7.84
CA GLN A 52 -0.35 -0.73 -7.95
C GLN A 52 0.03 -2.12 -7.43
N ALA A 53 -0.90 -2.78 -6.74
CA ALA A 53 -0.83 -4.18 -6.32
C ALA A 53 -1.79 -5.10 -7.10
N ALA A 54 -2.67 -4.54 -7.94
CA ALA A 54 -3.57 -5.27 -8.82
C ALA A 54 -3.71 -4.56 -10.18
N ALA A 55 -3.86 -5.33 -11.26
CA ALA A 55 -3.94 -4.82 -12.63
C ALA A 55 -5.37 -4.39 -13.01
N THR A 56 -5.97 -3.49 -12.23
CA THR A 56 -7.36 -3.02 -12.42
C THR A 56 -7.43 -1.49 -12.36
N VAL A 57 -8.46 -0.91 -13.00
CA VAL A 57 -8.75 0.53 -12.86
C VAL A 57 -9.14 0.86 -11.41
N ALA A 58 -9.90 -0.03 -10.76
CA ALA A 58 -10.27 0.10 -9.35
C ALA A 58 -9.05 0.23 -8.41
N GLU A 59 -7.92 -0.42 -8.72
CA GLU A 59 -6.66 -0.23 -7.99
C GLU A 59 -6.11 1.18 -8.12
N THR A 60 -6.18 1.75 -9.32
CA THR A 60 -5.72 3.12 -9.54
C THR A 60 -6.59 4.10 -8.76
N GLU A 61 -7.92 3.94 -8.81
CA GLU A 61 -8.86 4.77 -8.06
C GLU A 61 -8.66 4.66 -6.54
N PHE A 62 -8.43 3.45 -6.03
CA PHE A 62 -8.11 3.23 -4.62
C PHE A 62 -6.81 3.90 -4.18
N MET A 63 -5.74 3.81 -4.97
CA MET A 63 -4.48 4.49 -4.64
C MET A 63 -4.63 6.01 -4.62
N LEU A 64 -5.39 6.59 -5.55
CA LEU A 64 -5.67 8.03 -5.58
C LEU A 64 -6.48 8.46 -4.36
N ASP A 65 -7.51 7.69 -3.99
CA ASP A 65 -8.31 7.95 -2.79
C ASP A 65 -7.48 7.85 -1.48
N LEU A 66 -6.52 6.92 -1.41
CA LEU A 66 -5.55 6.87 -0.32
C LEU A 66 -4.66 8.11 -0.28
N ALA A 67 -4.13 8.54 -1.42
CA ALA A 67 -3.27 9.72 -1.52
C ALA A 67 -4.02 11.03 -1.18
N ASP A 68 -5.33 11.10 -1.43
CA ASP A 68 -6.16 12.24 -1.00
C ASP A 68 -6.37 12.29 0.53
N LYS A 69 -6.25 11.15 1.21
CA LYS A 69 -6.52 10.99 2.66
C LYS A 69 -5.27 10.94 3.52
N ASP A 70 -4.12 10.64 2.92
CA ASP A 70 -2.85 10.45 3.61
C ASP A 70 -1.73 11.26 2.94
N ASP A 71 -1.00 12.03 3.74
CA ASP A 71 0.05 12.94 3.28
C ASP A 71 1.47 12.38 3.51
N SER A 72 1.61 11.06 3.64
CA SER A 72 2.93 10.41 3.69
C SER A 72 3.62 10.35 2.33
#